data_AF-A0A654DFN8-F1
#
_entry.id   AF-A0A654DFN8-F1
#
_cell.length_a   1.000
_cell.length_b   1.000
_cell.length_c   1.000
_cell.angle_alpha   90.00
_cell.angle_beta   90.00
_cell.angle_gamma   90.00
#
_symmetry.space_group_name_H-M   'P 1'
#
loop_
_entity.id
_entity.type
_entity.pdbx_description
1 polymer ?
#
loop_
_entity_poly.entity_id
_entity_poly.type
_entity_poly.pdbx_seq_one_letter_code
_entity_poly.pdbx_strand_id
1 'polypeptide(L)'
;MDRKTARLSLRITPQDKRTITTRAADLRLSVADWLVLSALDREIIPPRSVWDDESISQLSRIGNNLNQLAYWANTGMLVDDSSLREIAVELHALRRLTDDF
;
A
#
# COMPACT_ATOMS: atom_id res chain seq x y z
N MET A 1 -24.03 -11.01 -6.66
CA MET A 1 -23.33 -10.99 -5.35
C MET A 1 -24.36 -10.64 -4.30
N ASP A 2 -24.54 -11.49 -3.28
CA ASP A 2 -25.43 -11.16 -2.16
C ASP A 2 -24.87 -10.00 -1.34
N ARG A 3 -25.73 -9.02 -1.04
CA ARG A 3 -25.36 -7.85 -0.23
C ARG A 3 -25.27 -8.27 1.23
N LYS A 4 -24.15 -7.97 1.90
CA LYS A 4 -23.98 -8.18 3.35
C LYS A 4 -24.97 -7.26 4.12
N THR A 5 -26.11 -7.81 4.58
CA THR A 5 -27.17 -7.05 5.30
C THR A 5 -27.24 -7.36 6.80
N ALA A 6 -26.70 -8.50 7.24
CA ALA A 6 -26.67 -8.92 8.64
C ALA A 6 -25.51 -8.26 9.41
N ARG A 7 -25.69 -8.02 10.71
CA ARG A 7 -24.65 -7.51 11.62
C ARG A 7 -24.30 -8.55 12.69
N LEU A 8 -23.01 -8.65 13.01
CA LEU A 8 -22.48 -9.44 14.10
C LEU A 8 -21.75 -8.51 15.08
N SER A 9 -22.11 -8.54 16.36
CA SER A 9 -21.50 -7.73 17.42
C SER A 9 -20.93 -8.64 18.49
N LEU A 10 -19.65 -8.47 18.84
CA LEU A 10 -18.93 -9.34 19.77
C LEU A 10 -18.31 -8.50 20.90
N ARG A 11 -18.32 -9.04 22.11
CA ARG A 11 -17.51 -8.55 23.23
C ARG A 11 -16.29 -9.45 23.34
N ILE A 12 -15.12 -8.84 23.34
CA ILE A 12 -13.82 -9.51 23.42
C ILE A 12 -12.93 -8.78 24.40
N THR A 13 -11.89 -9.46 24.89
CA THR A 13 -10.90 -8.80 25.73
C THR A 13 -10.05 -7.82 24.92
N PRO A 14 -9.42 -6.82 25.56
CA PRO A 14 -8.46 -5.95 24.87
C PRO A 14 -7.28 -6.72 24.27
N GLN A 15 -6.87 -7.82 24.91
CA GLN A 15 -5.81 -8.70 24.42
C GLN A 15 -6.22 -9.33 23.08
N ASP A 16 -7.39 -9.97 23.03
CA ASP A 16 -7.89 -10.63 21.82
C ASP A 16 -8.08 -9.62 20.69
N LYS A 17 -8.57 -8.41 21.03
CA LYS A 17 -8.73 -7.33 20.04
C LYS A 17 -7.39 -6.99 19.36
N ARG A 18 -6.29 -6.91 20.12
CA ARG A 18 -4.96 -6.65 19.54
C ARG A 18 -4.54 -7.81 18.63
N THR A 19 -4.64 -9.05 19.11
CA THR A 19 -4.26 -10.24 18.35
C THR A 19 -5.02 -10.35 17.02
N ILE A 20 -6.34 -10.16 17.06
CA ILE A 20 -7.20 -10.17 15.87
C ILE A 20 -6.80 -9.06 14.90
N THR A 21 -6.55 -7.85 15.41
CA THR A 21 -6.16 -6.70 14.58
C THR A 21 -4.82 -6.94 13.90
N THR A 22 -3.82 -7.45 14.62
CA THR A 22 -2.51 -7.78 14.05
C THR A 22 -2.64 -8.84 12.96
N ARG A 23 -3.33 -9.95 13.21
CA ARG A 23 -3.51 -11.02 12.21
C ARG A 23 -4.23 -10.55 10.95
N ALA A 24 -5.24 -9.69 11.11
CA ALA A 24 -5.93 -9.09 9.97
C ALA A 24 -5.00 -8.16 9.18
N ALA A 25 -4.20 -7.34 9.87
CA ALA A 25 -3.24 -6.43 9.26
C ALA A 25 -2.12 -7.15 8.50
N ASP A 26 -1.58 -8.25 9.05
CA ASP A 26 -0.55 -9.08 8.42
C ASP A 26 -1.01 -9.63 7.06
N LEU A 27 -2.31 -9.86 6.93
CA LEU A 27 -2.97 -10.36 5.72
C LEU A 27 -3.63 -9.25 4.89
N ARG A 28 -3.42 -7.97 5.27
CA ARG A 28 -4.03 -6.78 4.65
C ARG A 28 -5.55 -6.86 4.50
N LEU A 29 -6.23 -7.48 5.48
CA LEU A 29 -7.68 -7.62 5.54
C LEU A 29 -8.28 -6.67 6.59
N SER A 30 -9.56 -6.32 6.40
CA SER A 30 -10.33 -5.73 7.48
C SER A 30 -10.52 -6.76 8.60
N VAL A 31 -10.62 -6.31 9.86
CA VAL A 31 -10.90 -7.21 10.99
C VAL A 31 -12.17 -8.04 10.76
N ALA A 32 -13.20 -7.43 10.16
CA ALA A 32 -14.45 -8.11 9.85
C ALA A 32 -14.27 -9.19 8.78
N ASP A 33 -13.55 -8.90 7.70
CA ASP A 33 -13.31 -9.89 6.64
C ASP A 33 -12.41 -11.02 7.14
N TRP A 34 -11.36 -10.72 7.90
CA TRP A 34 -10.51 -11.73 8.51
C TRP A 34 -11.30 -12.66 9.44
N LEU A 35 -12.17 -12.13 10.30
CA LEU A 35 -13.02 -12.94 11.19
C LEU A 35 -14.00 -13.82 10.41
N VAL A 36 -14.65 -13.28 9.38
CA VAL A 36 -15.60 -14.04 8.56
C VAL A 36 -14.89 -15.16 7.78
N LEU A 37 -13.74 -14.88 7.18
CA LEU A 37 -12.97 -15.89 6.46
C LEU A 37 -12.44 -16.98 7.40
N SER A 38 -11.86 -16.56 8.54
CA SER A 38 -11.35 -17.48 9.57
C SER A 38 -12.44 -18.36 10.17
N ALA A 39 -13.64 -17.83 10.41
CA ALA A 39 -14.75 -18.58 11.00
C ALA A 39 -15.46 -19.52 10.02
N LEU A 40 -15.27 -19.33 8.72
CA LEU A 40 -15.92 -20.12 7.67
C LEU A 40 -14.96 -21.14 7.01
N ASP A 41 -13.78 -21.38 7.59
CA ASP A 41 -12.69 -22.20 7.02
C ASP A 41 -12.40 -21.84 5.55
N ARG A 42 -12.52 -20.56 5.19
CA ARG A 42 -12.18 -20.10 3.85
C ARG A 42 -10.69 -19.83 3.80
N GLU A 43 -10.05 -20.32 2.75
CA GLU A 43 -8.62 -20.06 2.52
C GLU A 43 -8.36 -18.54 2.54
N ILE A 44 -7.55 -18.10 3.50
CA ILE A 44 -7.17 -16.71 3.62
C ILE A 44 -5.94 -16.51 2.75
N ILE A 45 -6.17 -16.14 1.49
CA ILE A 45 -5.10 -15.83 0.55
C ILE A 45 -4.66 -14.38 0.83
N PRO A 46 -3.43 -14.14 1.32
CA PRO A 46 -2.92 -12.78 1.45
C PRO A 46 -2.95 -12.13 0.06
N PRO A 47 -3.37 -10.86 -0.07
CA PRO A 47 -3.24 -10.17 -1.35
C PRO A 47 -1.76 -10.16 -1.72
N ARG A 48 -1.41 -10.84 -2.82
CA ARG A 48 -0.08 -10.72 -3.42
C ARG A 48 0.13 -9.25 -3.74
N SER A 49 1.19 -8.66 -3.20
CA SER A 49 1.66 -7.38 -3.69
C SER A 49 2.01 -7.59 -5.16
N VAL A 50 1.36 -6.84 -6.05
CA VAL A 50 1.70 -6.82 -7.48
C VAL A 50 3.08 -6.18 -7.69
N TRP A 51 3.57 -5.47 -6.67
CA TRP A 51 4.84 -4.75 -6.65
C TRP A 51 5.78 -5.45 -5.67
N ASP A 52 6.97 -5.81 -6.12
CA ASP A 52 8.05 -6.30 -5.27
C ASP A 52 8.67 -5.15 -4.44
N ASP A 53 9.45 -5.52 -3.41
CA ASP A 53 10.05 -4.56 -2.49
C ASP A 53 11.06 -3.61 -3.17
N GLU A 54 11.69 -4.04 -4.26
CA GLU A 54 12.62 -3.20 -5.04
C GLU A 54 11.85 -2.12 -5.80
N SER A 55 10.74 -2.47 -6.44
CA SER A 55 9.84 -1.53 -7.12
C SER A 55 9.28 -0.48 -6.14
N ILE A 56 8.93 -0.89 -4.92
CA ILE A 56 8.45 0.01 -3.85
C ILE A 56 9.58 0.95 -3.37
N SER A 57 10.79 0.43 -3.22
CA SER A 57 11.97 1.21 -2.83
C SER A 57 12.33 2.25 -3.88
N GLN A 58 12.31 1.87 -5.17
CA GLN A 58 12.53 2.79 -6.28
C GLN A 58 11.49 3.91 -6.33
N LEU A 59 10.20 3.59 -6.19
CA LEU A 59 9.14 4.60 -6.13
C LEU A 59 9.33 5.59 -4.97
N SER A 60 9.74 5.09 -3.80
CA SER A 60 10.02 5.92 -2.62
C SER A 60 11.17 6.89 -2.88
N ARG A 61 12.24 6.44 -3.57
CA ARG A 61 13.38 7.28 -3.96
C ARG A 61 12.95 8.40 -4.93
N ILE A 62 12.17 8.07 -5.95
CA ILE A 62 11.62 9.03 -6.92
C ILE A 62 10.78 10.09 -6.20
N GLY A 63 9.89 9.68 -5.29
CA GLY A 63 9.07 10.60 -4.50
C GLY A 63 9.88 11.54 -3.60
N ASN A 64 10.94 11.04 -2.96
CA ASN A 64 11.84 11.86 -2.15
C ASN A 64 12.58 12.91 -2.98
N ASN A 65 13.03 12.56 -4.18
CA ASN A 65 13.68 13.51 -5.09
C ASN A 65 12.70 14.59 -5.55
N LEU A 66 11.48 14.21 -5.92
CA LEU A 66 10.44 15.15 -6.31
C LEU A 66 10.09 16.12 -5.18
N ASN A 67 9.98 15.63 -3.94
CA ASN A 67 9.73 16.48 -2.77
C ASN A 67 10.85 17.50 -2.53
N GLN A 68 12.12 17.14 -2.76
CA GLN A 68 13.24 18.06 -2.63
C GLN A 68 13.19 19.16 -3.69
N LEU A 69 12.91 18.81 -4.95
CA LEU A 69 12.75 19.79 -6.03
C LEU A 69 11.57 20.73 -5.74
N ALA A 70 10.43 20.20 -5.29
CA ALA A 70 9.28 21.02 -4.91
C ALA A 70 9.62 21.97 -3.76
N TYR A 71 10.35 21.51 -2.75
CA TYR A 71 10.81 22.35 -1.65
C TYR A 71 11.75 23.48 -2.13
N TRP A 72 12.69 23.18 -3.02
CA TRP A 72 13.60 24.19 -3.60
C TRP A 72 12.86 25.22 -4.45
N ALA A 73 11.93 24.78 -5.31
CA ALA A 73 11.10 25.69 -6.10
C ALA A 73 10.26 26.60 -5.19
N ASN A 74 9.64 26.03 -4.15
CA ASN A 74 8.81 26.78 -3.20
C ASN A 74 9.60 27.77 -2.34
N THR A 75 10.90 27.53 -2.12
CA THR A 75 11.80 28.45 -1.41
C THR A 75 12.46 29.48 -2.33
N GLY A 76 12.07 29.51 -3.61
CA GLY A 76 12.56 30.50 -4.58
C GLY A 76 13.92 30.16 -5.20
N MET A 77 14.42 28.93 -4.98
CA MET A 77 15.61 28.46 -5.68
C MET A 77 15.28 28.04 -7.11
N LEU A 78 16.21 28.28 -8.03
CA LEU A 78 16.09 27.81 -9.41
C LEU A 78 16.20 26.28 -9.43
N VAL A 79 15.14 25.62 -9.90
CA VAL A 79 15.15 24.18 -10.14
C VAL A 79 15.50 23.93 -11.59
N ASP A 80 16.50 23.07 -11.82
CA ASP A 80 16.91 22.69 -13.16
C ASP A 80 15.89 21.74 -13.81
N ASP A 81 15.54 22.04 -15.05
CA ASP A 81 14.63 21.26 -15.88
C ASP A 81 15.22 19.88 -16.23
N SER A 82 16.54 19.73 -16.21
CA SER A 82 17.21 18.43 -16.38
C SER A 82 16.83 17.43 -15.27
N SER A 83 16.80 17.89 -14.01
CA SER A 83 16.46 17.05 -12.86
C SER A 83 15.00 16.58 -12.88
N LEU A 84 14.09 17.42 -13.38
CA LEU A 84 12.69 17.03 -13.60
C LEU A 84 12.56 15.98 -14.71
N ARG A 85 13.32 16.12 -15.80
CA ARG A 85 13.34 15.11 -16.88
C ARG A 85 13.89 13.77 -16.41
N GLU A 86 14.95 13.76 -15.60
CA GLU A 86 15.51 12.52 -15.04
C GLU A 86 14.49 11.75 -14.19
N ILE A 87 13.80 12.44 -13.29
CA ILE A 87 12.72 11.85 -12.47
C ILE A 87 11.60 11.28 -13.36
N ALA A 88 11.22 11.99 -14.43
CA ALA A 88 10.20 11.51 -15.36
C ALA A 88 10.64 10.24 -16.10
N VAL A 89 11.90 10.16 -16.52
CA VAL A 89 12.47 8.97 -17.18
C VAL A 89 12.48 7.77 -16.22
N GLU A 90 12.94 7.95 -14.97
CA GLU A 90 12.94 6.88 -13.96
C GLU A 90 11.52 6.38 -13.68
N LEU A 91 10.55 7.28 -13.54
CA LEU A 91 9.15 6.92 -13.31
C LEU A 91 8.54 6.14 -14.50
N HIS A 92 8.85 6.55 -15.73
CA HIS A 92 8.42 5.84 -16.93
C HIS A 92 9.10 4.47 -17.09
N ALA A 93 10.33 4.31 -16.63
CA ALA A 93 11.00 3.00 -16.59
C ALA A 93 10.31 2.07 -15.58
N LEU A 94 10.04 2.56 -14.36
CA LEU A 94 9.35 1.78 -13.33
C LEU A 94 7.94 1.37 -13.77
N ARG A 95 7.19 2.28 -14.39
CA ARG A 95 5.85 1.98 -14.91
C ARG A 95 5.86 0.87 -15.98
N ARG A 96 6.84 0.87 -16.88
CA ARG A 96 6.97 -0.17 -17.91
C ARG A 96 7.22 -1.54 -17.31
N LEU A 97 8.04 -1.62 -16.26
CA LEU A 97 8.30 -2.87 -15.55
C LEU A 97 7.04 -3.44 -14.89
N THR A 98 6.09 -2.58 -14.50
CA THR A 98 4.82 -3.01 -13.90
C THR A 98 3.70 -3.31 -14.91
N ASP A 99 3.82 -2.85 -16.16
CA ASP A 99 2.86 -3.13 -17.23
C ASP A 99 3.11 -4.51 -17.89
N ASP A 100 4.26 -5.16 -17.61
CA ASP A 100 4.67 -6.48 -18.11
C ASP A 100 4.22 -7.68 -17.23
N PHE A 101 3.40 -7.44 -16.20
CA PHE A 101 2.83 -8.46 -15.29
C PHE A 101 1.30 -8.47 -15.28
#